data_AF-A0A1H9LSA8-F1
#
_entry.id   AF-A0A1H9LSA8-F1
#
_cell.length_a   1.000
_cell.length_b   1.000
_cell.length_c   1.000
_cell.angle_alpha   90.00
_cell.angle_beta   90.00
_cell.angle_gamma   90.00
#
_symmetry.space_group_name_H-M   'P 1'
#
loop_
_entity.id
_entity.type
_entity.pdbx_description
1 polymer ?
#
loop_
_entity_poly.entity_id
_entity_poly.type
_entity_poly.pdbx_seq_one_letter_code
_entity_poly.pdbx_strand_id
1 'polypeptide(L)'
;ADVTDDATYKANYRNVLREYDITFINEGQTYAVGKYSYGTKAATITPTTVPSKNPSKEYVYTFDKWTPDIEDVSKNQTYTASYKKEKRKYNVKFVDFDDTEISSSLYEYGTLDTSIVKPADPSYSVDSVHYHFTGWTPEITNVYGDAVYKATYAPNNYHITFVGKDGVLSETDYPYNTKAGDIKVPDTTVANTAEYTYTFTGWDKQITDVVGDETYIARYDAKKQKYFISFVDEDGTTELKAVTEYEYGTAAADIEKPDDPTKNETPEYIYTFDKWTPEIVEVTGNATYKATYSKTLKKYKVTFVDDDGTVLKEATEYDFGTKAADIVRPAEPSKAETDECTYSFGGWTPEVTDVGTKDVTYTATYTKKIKEYKVTWKDGDGKVLKTDSVKYNEMPSYSGDTPTKKATADTRFKFNNKWTPEIVKVTGDATYTAEFDASKIVMHTLSFDLNGGTLNGKNGTVTIEAEEGTEITIPDAPTREGYKFTYWKGSEYHPGDKYKVEGDHTFTAQWEEIKKETTEQPTTEAPKPAQQPTTEAPKPAEQPTTEAPKPAAPTAVQTGDNVNILLFIVLMAISLLGIISILVLKKKQRYN
;
A
#
# COMPACT_ATOMS: atom_id res chain seq x y z
N ALA A 1 86.68 174.23 21.62
CA ALA A 1 87.65 174.77 20.67
C ALA A 1 87.62 173.89 19.44
N ASP A 2 87.78 174.53 18.29
CA ASP A 2 87.77 173.95 16.95
C ASP A 2 88.92 172.94 16.76
N VAL A 3 88.81 172.07 15.76
CA VAL A 3 89.85 171.06 15.50
C VAL A 3 91.11 171.74 14.94
N THR A 4 92.18 171.74 15.73
CA THR A 4 93.49 172.33 15.36
C THR A 4 94.68 171.41 15.63
N ASP A 5 94.47 170.15 16.04
CA ASP A 5 95.53 169.18 16.38
C ASP A 5 95.07 167.72 16.14
N ASP A 6 96.03 166.80 16.02
CA ASP A 6 95.80 165.38 15.67
C ASP A 6 95.19 164.53 16.81
N ALA A 7 94.18 163.73 16.48
CA ALA A 7 93.50 162.82 17.41
C ALA A 7 93.81 161.34 17.14
N THR A 8 94.54 160.69 18.05
CA THR A 8 94.87 159.25 17.94
C THR A 8 93.80 158.36 18.59
N TYR A 9 93.05 157.62 17.76
CA TYR A 9 92.11 156.59 18.23
C TYR A 9 92.81 155.24 18.41
N LYS A 10 92.77 154.67 19.62
CA LYS A 10 93.21 153.28 19.87
C LYS A 10 92.01 152.34 19.96
N ALA A 11 91.93 151.38 19.03
CA ALA A 11 90.91 150.34 19.07
C ALA A 11 91.25 149.26 20.10
N ASN A 12 90.37 149.05 21.08
CA ASN A 12 90.45 147.91 22.01
C ASN A 12 89.76 146.69 21.39
N TYR A 13 90.54 145.77 20.83
CA TYR A 13 90.04 144.48 20.37
C TYR A 13 89.98 143.49 21.53
N ARG A 14 88.81 142.86 21.74
CA ARG A 14 88.67 141.71 22.66
C ARG A 14 88.71 140.43 21.83
N ASN A 15 89.72 139.60 22.04
CA ASN A 15 89.72 138.25 21.46
C ASN A 15 88.59 137.43 22.12
N VAL A 16 87.77 136.80 21.27
CA VAL A 16 86.70 135.87 21.66
C VAL A 16 86.91 134.60 20.85
N LEU A 17 86.87 133.43 21.49
CA LEU A 17 86.95 132.15 20.79
C LEU A 17 85.68 131.94 19.95
N ARG A 18 85.82 131.27 18.80
CA ARG A 18 84.65 130.84 18.02
C ARG A 18 83.91 129.75 18.79
N GLU A 19 82.59 129.86 18.85
CA GLU A 19 81.71 128.79 19.32
C GLU A 19 81.24 127.93 18.15
N TYR A 20 80.98 126.66 18.42
CA TYR A 20 80.47 125.68 17.46
C TYR A 20 79.30 124.91 18.04
N ASP A 21 78.33 124.58 17.18
CA ASP A 21 77.17 123.75 17.52
C ASP A 21 77.55 122.27 17.49
N ILE A 22 77.44 121.60 18.64
CA ILE A 22 77.59 120.15 18.77
C ILE A 22 76.21 119.54 19.03
N THR A 23 75.85 118.53 18.23
CA THR A 23 74.53 117.88 18.27
C THR A 23 74.68 116.37 18.42
N PHE A 24 73.98 115.79 19.38
CA PHE A 24 73.87 114.35 19.57
C PHE A 24 72.49 113.87 19.10
N ILE A 25 72.43 112.76 18.35
CA ILE A 25 71.20 112.21 17.75
C ILE A 25 71.01 110.75 18.15
N ASN A 26 69.85 110.41 18.69
CA ASN A 26 69.43 109.05 19.01
C ASN A 26 68.18 108.68 18.19
N GLU A 27 68.19 107.55 17.50
CA GLU A 27 67.05 107.08 16.68
C GLU A 27 66.49 108.14 15.69
N GLY A 28 67.35 109.02 15.19
CA GLY A 28 66.98 110.13 14.30
C GLY A 28 66.43 111.38 15.00
N GLN A 29 66.25 111.36 16.32
CA GLN A 29 65.82 112.51 17.14
C GLN A 29 67.01 113.17 17.85
N THR A 30 66.95 114.49 18.05
CA THR A 30 67.94 115.23 18.83
C THR A 30 67.94 114.75 20.29
N TYR A 31 69.06 114.19 20.73
CA TYR A 31 69.29 113.69 22.08
C TYR A 31 69.83 114.78 23.01
N ALA A 32 70.81 115.55 22.53
CA ALA A 32 71.39 116.70 23.23
C ALA A 32 71.97 117.70 22.23
N VAL A 33 72.04 118.97 22.61
CA VAL A 33 72.73 120.04 21.86
C VAL A 33 73.51 120.93 22.82
N GLY A 34 74.62 121.47 22.36
CA GLY A 34 75.39 122.47 23.11
C GLY A 34 76.26 123.32 22.20
N LYS A 35 76.50 124.57 22.63
CA LYS A 35 77.51 125.45 22.03
C LYS A 35 78.77 125.44 22.86
N TYR A 36 79.90 125.25 22.19
CA TYR A 36 81.20 125.10 22.85
C TYR A 36 82.28 125.88 22.10
N SER A 37 83.19 126.50 22.85
CA SER A 37 84.34 127.21 22.32
C SER A 37 85.32 126.29 21.59
N TYR A 38 86.04 126.85 20.61
CA TYR A 38 87.19 126.20 19.96
C TYR A 38 88.18 125.66 21.00
N GLY A 39 88.53 124.38 20.88
CA GLY A 39 89.46 123.68 21.78
C GLY A 39 88.84 123.07 23.03
N THR A 40 87.52 123.19 23.26
CA THR A 40 86.82 122.46 24.33
C THR A 40 86.99 120.95 24.15
N LYS A 41 87.28 120.23 25.24
CA LYS A 41 87.70 118.83 25.19
C LYS A 41 86.55 117.84 24.97
N ALA A 42 86.79 116.77 24.20
CA ALA A 42 85.82 115.71 23.90
C ALA A 42 85.06 115.18 25.15
N ALA A 43 85.78 114.93 26.25
CA ALA A 43 85.19 114.46 27.51
C ALA A 43 84.23 115.47 28.18
N THR A 44 84.30 116.76 27.83
CA THR A 44 83.44 117.83 28.38
C THR A 44 82.23 118.17 27.52
N ILE A 45 82.13 117.60 26.30
CA ILE A 45 80.96 117.74 25.41
C ILE A 45 80.12 116.48 25.32
N THR A 46 80.59 115.35 25.88
CA THR A 46 79.87 114.07 25.87
C THR A 46 78.65 114.13 26.81
N PRO A 47 77.44 113.68 26.39
CA PRO A 47 76.27 113.63 27.26
C PRO A 47 76.51 112.77 28.51
N THR A 48 76.03 113.24 29.66
CA THR A 48 76.13 112.52 30.95
C THR A 48 75.18 111.33 31.07
N THR A 49 74.15 111.26 30.22
CA THR A 49 73.22 110.14 30.11
C THR A 49 73.53 109.30 28.87
N VAL A 50 73.37 107.98 29.01
CA VAL A 50 73.47 107.02 27.90
C VAL A 50 72.14 107.01 27.13
N PRO A 51 72.15 107.09 25.78
CA PRO A 51 70.92 107.00 25.00
C PRO A 51 70.39 105.56 24.99
N SER A 52 69.07 105.41 24.94
CA SER A 52 68.39 104.12 24.92
C SER A 52 67.59 103.92 23.63
N LYS A 53 67.40 102.65 23.25
CA LYS A 53 66.62 102.22 22.09
C LYS A 53 65.69 101.10 22.52
N ASN A 54 64.39 101.24 22.21
CA ASN A 54 63.39 100.27 22.63
C ASN A 54 63.65 98.89 21.99
N PRO A 55 63.51 97.78 22.74
CA PRO A 55 63.68 96.44 22.20
C PRO A 55 62.57 96.11 21.19
N SER A 56 62.89 95.30 20.19
CA SER A 56 61.90 94.73 19.28
C SER A 56 61.37 93.40 19.84
N LYS A 57 60.70 92.60 18.99
CA LYS A 57 60.44 91.19 19.30
C LYS A 57 61.72 90.33 19.21
N GLU A 58 62.60 90.63 18.25
CA GLU A 58 63.79 89.81 17.98
C GLU A 58 65.03 90.26 18.78
N TYR A 59 65.18 91.56 19.05
CA TYR A 59 66.42 92.13 19.61
C TYR A 59 66.19 93.04 20.82
N VAL A 60 67.12 92.96 21.77
CA VAL A 60 67.44 94.03 22.72
C VAL A 60 68.63 94.85 22.18
N TYR A 61 68.72 96.12 22.58
CA TYR A 61 69.73 97.05 22.08
C TYR A 61 70.48 97.72 23.23
N THR A 62 71.81 97.57 23.23
CA THR A 62 72.72 98.21 24.19
C THR A 62 73.53 99.28 23.46
N PHE A 63 73.58 100.49 24.01
CA PHE A 63 74.39 101.56 23.42
C PHE A 63 75.87 101.14 23.39
N ASP A 64 76.50 101.35 22.25
CA ASP A 64 77.90 101.00 22.03
C ASP A 64 78.79 102.24 22.09
N LYS A 65 78.55 103.21 21.19
CA LYS A 65 79.27 104.49 21.14
C LYS A 65 78.54 105.54 20.31
N TRP A 66 78.99 106.79 20.45
CA TRP A 66 78.68 107.85 19.49
C TRP A 66 79.52 107.67 18.21
N THR A 67 78.95 108.00 17.05
CA THR A 67 79.60 107.89 15.73
C THR A 67 79.39 109.17 14.91
N PRO A 68 80.46 109.80 14.35
CA PRO A 68 81.88 109.46 14.50
C PRO A 68 82.34 109.54 15.96
N ASP A 69 83.55 109.04 16.25
CA ASP A 69 84.13 109.15 17.58
C ASP A 69 84.30 110.62 18.00
N ILE A 70 84.16 110.92 19.29
CA ILE A 70 84.09 112.31 19.78
C ILE A 70 85.49 112.93 19.86
N GLU A 71 85.68 114.03 19.13
CA GLU A 71 86.93 114.80 19.08
C GLU A 71 86.79 116.15 19.82
N ASP A 72 87.92 116.84 20.00
CA ASP A 72 87.95 118.20 20.54
C ASP A 72 87.28 119.21 19.58
N VAL A 73 86.59 120.20 20.14
CA VAL A 73 85.71 121.12 19.40
C VAL A 73 86.51 122.00 18.44
N SER A 74 86.38 121.73 17.14
CA SER A 74 87.07 122.45 16.05
C SER A 74 86.15 122.91 14.91
N LYS A 75 84.92 122.38 14.86
CA LYS A 75 83.89 122.56 13.83
C LYS A 75 82.51 122.25 14.44
N ASN A 76 81.43 122.66 13.78
CA ASN A 76 80.11 122.11 14.07
C ASN A 76 80.13 120.60 13.74
N GLN A 77 79.59 119.77 14.62
CA GLN A 77 79.64 118.31 14.45
C GLN A 77 78.38 117.65 15.02
N THR A 78 77.84 116.70 14.25
CA THR A 78 76.74 115.84 14.66
C THR A 78 77.27 114.45 14.98
N TYR A 79 76.79 113.86 16.07
CA TYR A 79 77.17 112.54 16.57
C TYR A 79 75.91 111.67 16.72
N THR A 80 75.88 110.51 16.08
CA THR A 80 74.72 109.59 16.11
C THR A 80 75.00 108.41 17.05
N ALA A 81 74.00 107.98 17.81
CA ALA A 81 74.11 106.83 18.70
C ALA A 81 74.19 105.51 17.90
N SER A 82 75.21 104.71 18.17
CA SER A 82 75.36 103.35 17.66
C SER A 82 75.01 102.32 18.75
N TYR A 83 74.45 101.19 18.33
CA TYR A 83 73.93 100.16 19.22
C TYR A 83 74.42 98.77 18.83
N LYS A 84 74.86 98.00 19.84
CA LYS A 84 74.96 96.53 19.74
C LYS A 84 73.55 95.95 19.88
N LYS A 85 73.25 94.93 19.07
CA LYS A 85 72.00 94.17 19.15
C LYS A 85 72.28 92.75 19.61
N GLU A 86 71.48 92.26 20.55
CA GLU A 86 71.53 90.88 21.05
C GLU A 86 70.13 90.27 20.94
N LYS A 87 70.02 88.96 20.73
CA LYS A 87 68.72 88.31 20.64
C LYS A 87 67.94 88.49 21.94
N ARG A 88 66.71 88.98 21.83
CA ARG A 88 65.79 89.07 22.97
C ARG A 88 65.52 87.67 23.51
N LYS A 89 65.48 87.55 24.84
CA LYS A 89 65.08 86.33 25.53
C LYS A 89 63.63 86.45 26.03
N TYR A 90 62.94 85.32 26.01
CA TYR A 90 61.54 85.16 26.40
C TYR A 90 61.41 84.00 27.38
N ASN A 91 60.46 84.11 28.29
CA ASN A 91 60.25 83.13 29.33
C ASN A 91 59.27 82.04 28.87
N VAL A 92 59.77 80.80 28.79
CA VAL A 92 58.93 79.61 28.60
C VAL A 92 58.73 78.96 29.96
N LYS A 93 57.48 78.70 30.33
CA LYS A 93 57.10 78.06 31.59
C LYS A 93 56.31 76.77 31.32
N PHE A 94 56.62 75.73 32.08
CA PHE A 94 55.82 74.51 32.20
C PHE A 94 55.13 74.52 33.56
N VAL A 95 53.80 74.30 33.56
CA VAL A 95 52.96 74.28 34.77
C VAL A 95 52.15 72.99 34.84
N ASP A 96 51.83 72.56 36.05
CA ASP A 96 50.94 71.43 36.28
C ASP A 96 49.47 71.80 36.01
N PHE A 97 48.58 70.82 36.07
CA PHE A 97 47.13 70.98 35.90
C PHE A 97 46.54 72.09 36.80
N ASP A 98 47.07 72.27 38.00
CA ASP A 98 46.64 73.26 39.00
C ASP A 98 47.34 74.64 38.92
N ASP A 99 48.11 74.88 37.84
CA ASP A 99 48.97 76.04 37.62
C ASP A 99 50.24 76.13 38.51
N THR A 100 50.58 75.08 39.26
CA THR A 100 51.88 74.96 39.95
C THR A 100 53.03 74.98 38.94
N GLU A 101 54.06 75.79 39.19
CA GLU A 101 55.23 75.89 38.29
C GLU A 101 56.16 74.67 38.42
N ILE A 102 56.28 73.91 37.32
CA ILE A 102 57.18 72.76 37.22
C ILE A 102 58.58 73.21 36.78
N SER A 103 58.66 74.11 35.79
CA SER A 103 59.91 74.74 35.39
C SER A 103 59.68 76.05 34.62
N SER A 104 60.68 76.93 34.63
CA SER A 104 60.68 78.15 33.80
C SER A 104 62.10 78.46 33.32
N SER A 105 62.24 78.97 32.10
CA SER A 105 63.55 79.25 31.49
C SER A 105 63.51 80.29 30.37
N LEU A 106 64.61 81.04 30.23
CA LEU A 106 64.77 82.12 29.25
C LEU A 106 65.44 81.61 27.96
N TYR A 107 64.68 81.56 26.88
CA TYR A 107 65.13 81.13 25.56
C TYR A 107 65.22 82.33 24.59
N GLU A 108 66.11 82.26 23.60
CA GLU A 108 66.29 83.33 22.62
C GLU A 108 65.19 83.32 21.54
N TYR A 109 64.88 84.49 20.99
CA TYR A 109 63.91 84.59 19.90
C TYR A 109 64.29 83.69 18.71
N GLY A 110 63.36 82.85 18.28
CA GLY A 110 63.55 81.84 17.24
C GLY A 110 64.26 80.57 17.70
N THR A 111 64.40 80.30 19.00
CA THR A 111 64.70 78.95 19.50
C THR A 111 63.60 77.99 19.02
N LEU A 112 64.01 76.84 18.46
CA LEU A 112 63.08 75.80 17.99
C LEU A 112 62.45 75.05 19.17
N ASP A 113 61.21 74.59 18.98
CA ASP A 113 60.48 73.68 19.85
C ASP A 113 61.33 72.50 20.38
N THR A 114 62.07 71.87 19.47
CA THR A 114 63.00 70.73 19.68
C THR A 114 64.25 71.10 20.47
N SER A 115 64.52 72.39 20.64
CA SER A 115 65.62 72.93 21.46
C SER A 115 65.14 73.49 22.82
N ILE A 116 63.84 73.43 23.11
CA ILE A 116 63.29 73.74 24.44
C ILE A 116 63.51 72.52 25.33
N VAL A 117 64.25 72.70 26.42
CA VAL A 117 64.40 71.68 27.46
C VAL A 117 63.08 71.57 28.21
N LYS A 118 62.39 70.46 28.00
CA LYS A 118 61.17 70.07 28.73
C LYS A 118 61.57 69.56 30.12
N PRO A 119 60.74 69.75 31.17
CA PRO A 119 60.94 69.04 32.43
C PRO A 119 60.73 67.53 32.24
N ALA A 120 61.01 66.74 33.28
CA ALA A 120 60.51 65.37 33.34
C ALA A 120 58.98 65.35 33.34
N ASP A 121 58.38 64.31 32.78
CA ASP A 121 56.93 64.15 32.72
C ASP A 121 56.35 64.14 34.16
N PRO A 122 55.43 65.07 34.51
CA PRO A 122 54.90 65.18 35.86
C PRO A 122 53.96 64.02 36.21
N SER A 123 53.89 63.68 37.50
CA SER A 123 53.06 62.59 38.02
C SER A 123 51.89 63.13 38.83
N TYR A 124 50.66 62.91 38.36
CA TYR A 124 49.44 63.31 39.07
C TYR A 124 48.70 62.09 39.64
N SER A 125 48.37 62.16 40.93
CA SER A 125 47.54 61.16 41.61
C SER A 125 46.70 61.81 42.71
N VAL A 126 45.44 61.41 42.80
CA VAL A 126 44.47 61.90 43.79
C VAL A 126 43.59 60.74 44.24
N ASP A 127 43.31 60.63 45.54
CA ASP A 127 42.48 59.55 46.13
C ASP A 127 42.85 58.13 45.66
N SER A 128 44.15 57.86 45.52
CA SER A 128 44.75 56.62 44.96
C SER A 128 44.49 56.36 43.47
N VAL A 129 43.74 57.22 42.78
CA VAL A 129 43.67 57.27 41.31
C VAL A 129 45.05 57.67 40.79
N HIS A 130 45.64 56.85 39.93
CA HIS A 130 46.86 57.18 39.21
C HIS A 130 46.49 57.66 37.81
N TYR A 131 46.99 58.84 37.44
CA TYR A 131 46.90 59.35 36.08
C TYR A 131 48.28 59.30 35.42
N HIS A 132 48.34 58.94 34.15
CA HIS A 132 49.54 59.11 33.35
C HIS A 132 49.51 60.46 32.64
N PHE A 133 50.69 61.05 32.49
CA PHE A 133 50.91 62.25 31.70
C PHE A 133 50.65 61.97 30.22
N THR A 134 49.89 62.84 29.55
CA THR A 134 49.53 62.69 28.13
C THR A 134 50.11 63.76 27.22
N GLY A 135 50.64 64.85 27.76
CA GLY A 135 51.26 65.92 26.97
C GLY A 135 51.14 67.31 27.59
N TRP A 136 51.47 68.31 26.77
CA TRP A 136 51.44 69.72 27.13
C TRP A 136 50.41 70.46 26.26
N THR A 137 49.64 71.37 26.87
CA THR A 137 48.69 72.24 26.17
C THR A 137 48.96 73.72 26.44
N PRO A 138 48.95 74.61 25.43
CA PRO A 138 48.88 74.32 24.00
C PRO A 138 50.13 73.56 23.49
N GLU A 139 50.13 73.16 22.22
CA GLU A 139 51.26 72.47 21.61
C GLU A 139 52.56 73.31 21.66
N ILE A 140 53.67 72.66 21.98
CA ILE A 140 54.98 73.30 22.11
C ILE A 140 55.44 73.81 20.76
N THR A 141 55.88 75.06 20.71
CA THR A 141 56.13 75.81 19.47
C THR A 141 57.37 76.70 19.62
N ASN A 142 57.91 77.16 18.49
CA ASN A 142 59.13 78.00 18.48
C ASN A 142 58.95 79.30 19.28
N VAL A 143 60.02 79.71 19.96
CA VAL A 143 59.99 80.83 20.92
C VAL A 143 59.94 82.17 20.19
N TYR A 144 58.73 82.73 20.04
CA TYR A 144 58.49 84.06 19.47
C TYR A 144 57.89 85.08 20.47
N GLY A 145 57.69 84.65 21.71
CA GLY A 145 57.07 85.38 22.81
C GLY A 145 57.20 84.59 24.11
N ASP A 146 56.75 85.16 25.23
CA ASP A 146 56.60 84.41 26.49
C ASP A 146 55.49 83.36 26.34
N ALA A 147 55.70 82.16 26.89
CA ALA A 147 54.80 81.02 26.72
C ALA A 147 54.58 80.25 28.03
N VAL A 148 53.38 79.70 28.19
CA VAL A 148 53.02 78.82 29.31
C VAL A 148 52.38 77.55 28.76
N TYR A 149 52.90 76.40 29.15
CA TYR A 149 52.44 75.08 28.76
C TYR A 149 51.94 74.31 29.99
N LYS A 150 50.67 73.90 30.00
CA LYS A 150 50.04 73.18 31.09
C LYS A 150 50.05 71.66 30.83
N ALA A 151 50.34 70.86 31.86
CA ALA A 151 50.30 69.41 31.80
C ALA A 151 48.87 68.88 31.55
N THR A 152 48.75 67.82 30.74
CA THR A 152 47.51 67.07 30.55
C THR A 152 47.67 65.62 31.00
N TYR A 153 46.57 65.02 31.43
CA TYR A 153 46.54 63.72 32.11
C TYR A 153 45.37 62.86 31.63
N ALA A 154 45.51 61.53 31.72
CA ALA A 154 44.43 60.57 31.57
C ALA A 154 44.50 59.50 32.68
N PRO A 155 43.37 58.96 33.15
CA PRO A 155 43.38 57.92 34.19
C PRO A 155 44.03 56.65 33.65
N ASN A 156 44.63 55.87 34.55
CA ASN A 156 45.07 54.52 34.21
C ASN A 156 43.85 53.60 34.06
N ASN A 157 43.89 52.75 33.03
CA ASN A 157 42.92 51.68 32.80
C ASN A 157 43.44 50.36 33.38
N TYR A 158 42.53 49.43 33.61
CA TYR A 158 42.79 48.04 33.97
C TYR A 158 41.98 47.10 33.09
N HIS A 159 42.56 45.95 32.75
CA HIS A 159 41.93 44.90 31.95
C HIS A 159 40.96 44.08 32.82
N ILE A 160 39.68 44.09 32.45
CA ILE A 160 38.65 43.23 33.05
C ILE A 160 38.27 42.12 32.07
N THR A 161 38.43 40.87 32.51
CA THR A 161 38.17 39.66 31.73
C THR A 161 36.99 38.87 32.31
N PHE A 162 36.06 38.46 31.46
CA PHE A 162 34.98 37.53 31.79
C PHE A 162 35.15 36.21 31.03
N VAL A 163 35.29 35.10 31.75
CA VAL A 163 35.51 33.76 31.19
C VAL A 163 34.27 32.90 31.38
N GLY A 164 33.72 32.40 30.28
CA GLY A 164 32.61 31.46 30.24
C GLY A 164 33.07 29.99 30.29
N LYS A 165 32.13 29.07 30.10
CA LYS A 165 32.45 27.63 30.02
C LYS A 165 33.36 27.30 28.81
N ASP A 166 33.10 27.94 27.67
CA ASP A 166 33.71 27.58 26.39
C ASP A 166 34.89 28.50 25.98
N GLY A 167 35.34 29.38 26.90
CA GLY A 167 36.43 30.33 26.69
C GLY A 167 36.09 31.74 27.18
N VAL A 168 36.85 32.74 26.70
CA VAL A 168 36.62 34.16 27.00
C VAL A 168 35.28 34.63 26.40
N LEU A 169 34.44 35.27 27.21
CA LEU A 169 33.17 35.89 26.78
C LEU A 169 33.36 37.36 26.40
N SER A 170 34.18 38.10 27.16
CA SER A 170 34.54 39.49 26.86
C SER A 170 35.76 39.96 27.66
N GLU A 171 36.57 40.79 27.03
CA GLU A 171 37.69 41.53 27.65
C GLU A 171 37.52 43.02 27.33
N THR A 172 37.78 43.91 28.30
CA THR A 172 37.64 45.37 28.11
C THR A 172 38.50 46.14 29.12
N ASP A 173 39.17 47.19 28.65
CA ASP A 173 39.81 48.20 29.48
C ASP A 173 38.78 49.11 30.15
N TYR A 174 38.88 49.26 31.47
CA TYR A 174 38.09 50.21 32.24
C TYR A 174 39.00 51.16 33.04
N PRO A 175 38.70 52.47 33.10
CA PRO A 175 39.39 53.40 33.99
C PRO A 175 39.30 52.98 35.45
N TYR A 176 40.35 53.26 36.22
CA TYR A 176 40.34 53.09 37.67
C TYR A 176 39.12 53.76 38.32
N ASN A 177 38.56 53.12 39.35
CA ASN A 177 37.36 53.52 40.09
C ASN A 177 36.05 53.52 39.26
N THR A 178 36.03 52.92 38.06
CA THR A 178 34.78 52.53 37.38
C THR A 178 33.96 51.64 38.31
N LYS A 179 32.66 51.94 38.47
CA LYS A 179 31.80 51.25 39.43
C LYS A 179 31.32 49.90 38.91
N ALA A 180 31.13 48.96 39.82
CA ALA A 180 30.70 47.59 39.50
C ALA A 180 29.44 47.52 38.61
N GLY A 181 28.54 48.50 38.72
CA GLY A 181 27.32 48.60 37.90
C GLY A 181 27.53 49.21 36.50
N ASP A 182 28.66 49.87 36.24
CA ASP A 182 29.03 50.44 34.93
C ASP A 182 29.87 49.45 34.10
N ILE A 183 30.36 48.37 34.72
CA ILE A 183 31.07 47.28 34.03
C ILE A 183 30.07 46.50 33.18
N LYS A 184 30.32 46.43 31.86
CA LYS A 184 29.50 45.67 30.91
C LYS A 184 29.74 44.18 31.05
N VAL A 185 28.93 43.52 31.87
CA VAL A 185 28.87 42.05 31.98
C VAL A 185 28.38 41.43 30.66
N PRO A 186 29.01 40.38 30.13
CA PRO A 186 28.59 39.71 28.89
C PRO A 186 27.35 38.82 29.08
N ASP A 187 26.79 38.35 27.96
CA ASP A 187 25.85 37.22 27.99
C ASP A 187 26.59 35.96 28.48
N THR A 188 25.94 35.19 29.33
CA THR A 188 26.46 33.96 29.94
C THR A 188 25.77 32.70 29.42
N THR A 189 24.85 32.84 28.46
CA THR A 189 24.10 31.75 27.85
C THR A 189 25.02 30.74 27.15
N VAL A 190 25.06 29.51 27.67
CA VAL A 190 25.77 28.38 27.06
C VAL A 190 24.78 27.54 26.24
N ALA A 191 25.20 27.06 25.07
CA ALA A 191 24.38 26.19 24.25
C ALA A 191 24.11 24.84 24.96
N ASN A 192 22.83 24.46 25.04
CA ASN A 192 22.46 23.15 25.56
C ASN A 192 22.97 22.04 24.63
N THR A 193 23.41 20.93 25.23
CA THR A 193 23.88 19.73 24.54
C THR A 193 22.80 18.64 24.56
N ALA A 194 23.00 17.55 23.81
CA ALA A 194 22.13 16.38 23.91
C ALA A 194 22.16 15.73 25.30
N GLU A 195 23.30 15.75 25.98
CA GLU A 195 23.41 15.16 27.33
C GLU A 195 23.00 16.13 28.44
N TYR A 196 23.38 17.41 28.37
CA TYR A 196 23.18 18.38 29.46
C TYR A 196 22.57 19.71 29.00
N THR A 197 21.66 20.22 29.84
CA THR A 197 21.34 21.66 29.90
C THR A 197 22.23 22.36 30.92
N TYR A 198 22.51 23.65 30.69
CA TYR A 198 23.36 24.46 31.58
C TYR A 198 22.62 25.69 32.08
N THR A 199 22.60 25.89 33.40
CA THR A 199 22.03 27.08 34.05
C THR A 199 23.17 27.89 34.66
N PHE A 200 23.35 29.15 34.26
CA PHE A 200 24.33 30.04 34.89
C PHE A 200 23.94 30.31 36.35
N THR A 201 24.86 30.06 37.28
CA THR A 201 24.62 30.21 38.74
C THR A 201 25.33 31.43 39.34
N GLY A 202 26.15 32.13 38.56
CA GLY A 202 26.85 33.34 38.98
C GLY A 202 28.34 33.31 38.59
N TRP A 203 29.03 34.41 38.86
CA TRP A 203 30.48 34.48 38.74
C TRP A 203 31.17 33.79 39.94
N ASP A 204 32.46 33.50 39.81
CA ASP A 204 33.23 32.80 40.83
C ASP A 204 33.37 33.59 42.14
N LYS A 205 33.32 34.91 42.01
CA LYS A 205 33.35 35.94 43.05
C LYS A 205 32.42 37.10 42.66
N GLN A 206 32.13 37.98 43.62
CA GLN A 206 31.32 39.18 43.37
C GLN A 206 32.09 40.20 42.51
N ILE A 207 31.40 40.82 41.54
CA ILE A 207 31.95 41.93 40.75
C ILE A 207 32.06 43.17 41.65
N THR A 208 33.24 43.78 41.67
CA THR A 208 33.56 44.99 42.44
C THR A 208 34.02 46.14 41.54
N ASP A 209 34.18 47.33 42.12
CA ASP A 209 34.75 48.49 41.43
C ASP A 209 36.17 48.19 40.90
N VAL A 210 36.53 48.82 39.77
CA VAL A 210 37.80 48.57 39.06
C VAL A 210 38.96 49.22 39.82
N VAL A 211 39.72 48.41 40.54
CA VAL A 211 40.92 48.86 41.31
C VAL A 211 42.22 48.18 40.87
N GLY A 212 42.14 47.25 39.91
CA GLY A 212 43.24 46.44 39.38
C GLY A 212 42.74 45.60 38.20
N ASP A 213 43.66 44.92 37.50
CA ASP A 213 43.30 43.91 36.49
C ASP A 213 42.58 42.75 37.18
N GLU A 214 41.49 42.25 36.60
CA GLU A 214 40.67 41.22 37.25
C GLU A 214 39.98 40.29 36.26
N THR A 215 39.88 39.01 36.64
CA THR A 215 39.21 37.95 35.88
C THR A 215 38.07 37.35 36.68
N TYR A 216 36.88 37.29 36.09
CA TYR A 216 35.69 36.63 36.64
C TYR A 216 35.36 35.37 35.81
N ILE A 217 35.12 34.24 36.47
CA ILE A 217 34.85 32.94 35.83
C ILE A 217 33.41 32.53 36.09
N ALA A 218 32.65 32.21 35.03
CA ALA A 218 31.26 31.82 35.12
C ALA A 218 31.07 30.41 35.69
N ARG A 219 30.14 30.26 36.64
CA ARG A 219 29.70 28.96 37.18
C ARG A 219 28.37 28.53 36.55
N TYR A 220 28.22 27.23 36.36
CA TYR A 220 27.05 26.61 35.74
C TYR A 220 26.63 25.34 36.47
N ASP A 221 25.34 25.22 36.75
CA ASP A 221 24.71 23.95 37.09
C ASP A 221 24.42 23.18 35.80
N ALA A 222 24.90 21.94 35.72
CA ALA A 222 24.58 21.00 34.64
C ALA A 222 23.43 20.07 35.06
N LYS A 223 22.40 19.95 34.22
CA LYS A 223 21.29 19.00 34.43
C LYS A 223 21.20 18.06 33.25
N LYS A 224 21.28 16.74 33.52
CA LYS A 224 21.18 15.71 32.49
C LYS A 224 19.80 15.77 31.83
N GLN A 225 19.79 15.71 30.51
CA GLN A 225 18.60 15.75 29.67
C GLN A 225 17.79 14.47 29.79
N LYS A 226 16.48 14.62 29.61
CA LYS A 226 15.53 13.50 29.49
C LYS A 226 14.89 13.48 28.11
N TYR A 227 14.60 12.28 27.64
CA TYR A 227 14.01 12.00 26.35
C TYR A 227 12.82 11.05 26.49
N PHE A 228 11.83 11.26 25.64
CA PHE A 228 10.58 10.51 25.61
C PHE A 228 10.74 9.27 24.74
N ILE A 229 10.48 8.10 25.32
CA ILE A 229 10.46 6.82 24.62
C ILE A 229 9.02 6.30 24.61
N SER A 230 8.53 5.90 23.43
CA SER A 230 7.19 5.33 23.25
C SER A 230 7.21 4.00 22.49
N PHE A 231 6.23 3.15 22.82
CA PHE A 231 6.01 1.85 22.20
C PHE A 231 4.61 1.82 21.59
N VAL A 232 4.53 1.56 20.29
CA VAL A 232 3.28 1.60 19.50
C VAL A 232 3.13 0.34 18.65
N ASP A 233 1.92 0.03 18.20
CA ASP A 233 1.66 -1.12 17.34
C ASP A 233 2.23 -0.92 15.91
N GLU A 234 2.11 -1.95 15.06
CA GLU A 234 2.57 -1.94 13.67
C GLU A 234 1.99 -0.76 12.85
N ASP A 235 0.78 -0.30 13.21
CA ASP A 235 0.14 0.89 12.63
C ASP A 235 0.97 2.18 12.86
N GLY A 236 1.69 2.28 14.00
CA GLY A 236 2.39 3.47 14.45
C GLY A 236 1.53 4.51 15.17
N THR A 237 0.31 4.16 15.56
CA THR A 237 -0.67 5.08 16.17
C THR A 237 -1.35 4.53 17.42
N THR A 238 -1.48 3.20 17.56
CA THR A 238 -1.96 2.59 18.81
C THR A 238 -0.83 2.52 19.83
N GLU A 239 -0.90 3.30 20.91
CA GLU A 239 0.05 3.22 22.02
C GLU A 239 -0.12 1.89 22.79
N LEU A 240 0.98 1.14 22.92
CA LEU A 240 1.05 -0.13 23.65
C LEU A 240 1.62 0.05 25.06
N LYS A 241 2.26 1.19 25.33
CA LYS A 241 2.68 1.65 26.67
C LYS A 241 2.61 3.17 26.74
N ALA A 242 2.29 3.70 27.92
CA ALA A 242 2.39 5.12 28.20
C ALA A 242 3.81 5.64 27.94
N VAL A 243 3.92 6.79 27.26
CA VAL A 243 5.19 7.43 26.94
C VAL A 243 5.98 7.71 28.23
N THR A 244 7.25 7.29 28.26
CA THR A 244 8.09 7.32 29.47
C THR A 244 9.35 8.15 29.24
N GLU A 245 9.75 8.95 30.24
CA GLU A 245 10.98 9.74 30.23
C GLU A 245 12.19 8.95 30.75
N TYR A 246 13.27 8.93 29.98
CA TYR A 246 14.56 8.33 30.35
C TYR A 246 15.69 9.36 30.24
N GLU A 247 16.76 9.20 31.03
CA GLU A 247 17.91 10.11 30.99
C GLU A 247 18.86 9.80 29.83
N TYR A 248 19.57 10.81 29.32
CA TYR A 248 20.55 10.60 28.26
C TYR A 248 21.61 9.57 28.66
N GLY A 249 21.81 8.55 27.83
CA GLY A 249 22.71 7.44 28.09
C GLY A 249 22.08 6.27 28.86
N THR A 250 20.75 6.24 29.08
CA THR A 250 20.06 5.01 29.53
C THR A 250 20.26 3.91 28.48
N ALA A 251 20.78 2.75 28.89
CA ALA A 251 21.06 1.65 27.97
C ALA A 251 19.78 0.90 27.55
N ALA A 252 19.81 0.28 26.36
CA ALA A 252 18.68 -0.45 25.78
C ALA A 252 18.11 -1.62 26.62
N ALA A 253 18.90 -2.10 27.59
CA ALA A 253 18.49 -3.13 28.55
C ALA A 253 17.61 -2.56 29.68
N ASP A 254 17.83 -1.30 30.07
CA ASP A 254 17.16 -0.62 31.18
C ASP A 254 15.88 0.11 30.73
N ILE A 255 15.62 0.17 29.41
CA ILE A 255 14.35 0.67 28.85
C ILE A 255 13.26 -0.39 29.10
N GLU A 256 12.34 -0.05 30.00
CA GLU A 256 11.21 -0.90 30.39
C GLU A 256 10.17 -0.97 29.26
N LYS A 257 10.16 -2.11 28.55
CA LYS A 257 9.21 -2.43 27.46
C LYS A 257 7.80 -2.70 28.02
N PRO A 258 6.74 -2.70 27.20
CA PRO A 258 5.50 -3.41 27.52
C PRO A 258 5.68 -4.94 27.39
N ASP A 259 4.67 -5.69 27.81
CA ASP A 259 4.51 -7.10 27.44
C ASP A 259 4.41 -7.25 25.90
N ASP A 260 4.78 -8.43 25.38
CA ASP A 260 4.73 -8.72 23.94
C ASP A 260 3.29 -8.57 23.39
N PRO A 261 3.03 -7.67 22.42
CA PRO A 261 1.68 -7.33 22.01
C PRO A 261 1.01 -8.45 21.19
N THR A 262 -0.30 -8.59 21.37
CA THR A 262 -1.12 -9.60 20.67
C THR A 262 -1.87 -9.00 19.48
N LYS A 263 -1.57 -9.49 18.27
CA LYS A 263 -2.32 -9.16 17.05
C LYS A 263 -3.37 -10.23 16.76
N ASN A 264 -4.60 -9.81 16.51
CA ASN A 264 -5.70 -10.73 16.20
C ASN A 264 -5.40 -11.60 14.97
N GLU A 265 -5.67 -12.91 15.08
CA GLU A 265 -5.61 -13.84 13.96
C GLU A 265 -6.64 -13.47 12.87
N THR A 266 -6.31 -13.80 11.62
CA THR A 266 -7.29 -13.85 10.53
C THR A 266 -7.63 -15.31 10.20
N PRO A 267 -8.64 -15.59 9.36
CA PRO A 267 -8.91 -16.96 8.91
C PRO A 267 -7.74 -17.60 8.16
N GLU A 268 -6.86 -16.79 7.56
CA GLU A 268 -5.71 -17.28 6.79
C GLU A 268 -4.43 -17.37 7.63
N TYR A 269 -4.25 -16.49 8.63
CA TYR A 269 -2.98 -16.33 9.35
C TYR A 269 -3.11 -16.24 10.87
N ILE A 270 -2.23 -16.95 11.56
CA ILE A 270 -1.87 -16.69 12.96
C ILE A 270 -0.72 -15.66 12.96
N TYR A 271 -0.78 -14.68 13.86
CA TYR A 271 0.28 -13.67 14.03
C TYR A 271 0.98 -13.87 15.37
N THR A 272 2.30 -13.74 15.36
CA THR A 272 3.14 -13.81 16.56
C THR A 272 4.05 -12.59 16.57
N PHE A 273 4.18 -11.93 17.73
CA PHE A 273 5.14 -10.84 17.88
C PHE A 273 6.56 -11.32 17.58
N ASP A 274 7.32 -10.52 16.83
CA ASP A 274 8.67 -10.84 16.37
C ASP A 274 9.71 -10.00 17.11
N LYS A 275 9.56 -8.66 17.05
CA LYS A 275 10.42 -7.68 17.73
C LYS A 275 9.87 -6.25 17.60
N TRP A 276 10.53 -5.34 18.29
CA TRP A 276 10.42 -3.90 18.11
C TRP A 276 11.28 -3.41 16.93
N THR A 277 10.81 -2.39 16.19
CA THR A 277 11.56 -1.70 15.13
C THR A 277 11.46 -0.18 15.25
N PRO A 278 12.55 0.61 15.07
CA PRO A 278 13.94 0.17 14.89
C PRO A 278 14.45 -0.62 16.10
N GLU A 279 15.64 -1.21 15.99
CA GLU A 279 16.28 -1.89 17.12
C GLU A 279 16.42 -0.91 18.32
N ILE A 280 16.15 -1.41 19.52
CA ILE A 280 16.17 -0.60 20.74
C ILE A 280 17.63 -0.33 21.09
N VAL A 281 18.01 0.96 21.09
CA VAL A 281 19.37 1.45 21.36
C VAL A 281 19.40 2.35 22.59
N GLU A 282 20.60 2.80 22.96
CA GLU A 282 20.81 3.77 24.04
C GLU A 282 20.02 5.08 23.82
N VAL A 283 19.50 5.66 24.90
CA VAL A 283 18.69 6.88 24.86
C VAL A 283 19.58 8.10 24.57
N THR A 284 19.74 8.42 23.29
CA THR A 284 20.42 9.64 22.81
C THR A 284 19.45 10.71 22.27
N GLY A 285 18.14 10.43 22.29
CA GLY A 285 17.09 11.27 21.71
C GLY A 285 15.69 10.69 21.97
N ASN A 286 14.64 11.41 21.60
CA ASN A 286 13.27 10.87 21.59
C ASN A 286 13.17 9.73 20.56
N ALA A 287 12.52 8.62 20.91
CA ALA A 287 12.35 7.48 20.01
C ALA A 287 10.96 6.82 20.14
N THR A 288 10.45 6.32 19.03
CA THR A 288 9.22 5.54 18.97
C THR A 288 9.52 4.19 18.34
N TYR A 289 9.24 3.14 19.08
CA TYR A 289 9.45 1.75 18.68
C TYR A 289 8.11 1.12 18.28
N LYS A 290 8.05 0.56 17.07
CA LYS A 290 6.86 -0.11 16.53
C LYS A 290 6.93 -1.62 16.74
N ALA A 291 5.81 -2.25 17.05
CA ALA A 291 5.69 -3.69 17.04
C ALA A 291 5.82 -4.24 15.60
N THR A 292 6.37 -5.45 15.45
CA THR A 292 6.40 -6.19 14.19
C THR A 292 5.98 -7.64 14.44
N TYR A 293 5.31 -8.24 13.45
CA TYR A 293 4.71 -9.56 13.60
C TYR A 293 5.17 -10.53 12.50
N SER A 294 5.65 -11.69 12.93
CA SER A 294 5.75 -12.88 12.08
C SER A 294 4.36 -13.47 11.86
N LYS A 295 4.13 -14.12 10.71
CA LYS A 295 2.84 -14.75 10.38
C LYS A 295 3.02 -16.19 9.89
N THR A 296 2.13 -17.08 10.31
CA THR A 296 2.07 -18.48 9.88
C THR A 296 0.70 -18.79 9.31
N LEU A 297 0.62 -19.70 8.33
CA LEU A 297 -0.68 -20.11 7.78
C LEU A 297 -1.47 -20.88 8.85
N LYS A 298 -2.76 -20.57 8.94
CA LYS A 298 -3.69 -21.29 9.81
C LYS A 298 -4.02 -22.66 9.20
N LYS A 299 -4.20 -23.65 10.07
CA LYS A 299 -4.56 -25.02 9.68
C LYS A 299 -6.01 -25.35 10.01
N TYR A 300 -6.62 -26.17 9.16
CA TYR A 300 -7.99 -26.65 9.29
C TYR A 300 -8.09 -28.15 9.04
N LYS A 301 -9.04 -28.79 9.71
CA LYS A 301 -9.23 -30.25 9.67
C LYS A 301 -10.18 -30.65 8.56
N VAL A 302 -9.73 -31.62 7.76
CA VAL A 302 -10.56 -32.30 6.78
C VAL A 302 -10.78 -33.74 7.24
N THR A 303 -12.04 -34.14 7.34
CA THR A 303 -12.48 -35.50 7.74
C THR A 303 -13.33 -36.10 6.63
N PHE A 304 -13.24 -37.41 6.40
CA PHE A 304 -14.11 -38.12 5.46
C PHE A 304 -14.92 -39.20 6.21
N VAL A 305 -16.23 -39.23 6.00
CA VAL A 305 -17.17 -40.16 6.65
C VAL A 305 -18.10 -40.83 5.64
N ASP A 306 -18.57 -42.04 5.94
CA ASP A 306 -19.56 -42.74 5.11
C ASP A 306 -20.98 -42.16 5.29
N ASP A 307 -21.96 -42.62 4.51
CA ASP A 307 -23.33 -42.08 4.57
C ASP A 307 -24.09 -42.41 5.88
N ASP A 308 -23.58 -43.35 6.68
CA ASP A 308 -24.03 -43.62 8.06
C ASP A 308 -23.27 -42.85 9.15
N GLY A 309 -22.23 -42.08 8.78
CA GLY A 309 -21.36 -41.32 9.67
C GLY A 309 -20.09 -42.06 10.13
N THR A 310 -19.86 -43.30 9.71
CA THR A 310 -18.61 -44.04 10.00
C THR A 310 -17.39 -43.30 9.46
N VAL A 311 -16.34 -43.12 10.26
CA VAL A 311 -15.12 -42.41 9.83
C VAL A 311 -14.33 -43.26 8.84
N LEU A 312 -14.21 -42.77 7.59
CA LEU A 312 -13.44 -43.38 6.51
C LEU A 312 -12.01 -42.83 6.44
N LYS A 313 -11.81 -41.59 6.90
CA LYS A 313 -10.47 -41.00 7.12
C LYS A 313 -10.52 -40.05 8.31
N GLU A 314 -9.65 -40.30 9.28
CA GLU A 314 -9.43 -39.44 10.44
C GLU A 314 -9.08 -38.00 10.08
N ALA A 315 -9.47 -37.08 10.96
CA ALA A 315 -9.30 -35.64 10.81
C ALA A 315 -7.83 -35.28 10.54
N THR A 316 -7.53 -34.83 9.32
CA THR A 316 -6.18 -34.46 8.87
C THR A 316 -6.08 -32.94 8.76
N GLU A 317 -5.02 -32.34 9.33
CA GLU A 317 -4.79 -30.88 9.29
C GLU A 317 -4.04 -30.45 8.02
N TYR A 318 -4.61 -29.49 7.31
CA TYR A 318 -4.04 -28.87 6.10
C TYR A 318 -3.94 -27.36 6.25
N ASP A 319 -2.97 -26.73 5.60
CA ASP A 319 -2.82 -25.27 5.58
C ASP A 319 -3.99 -24.61 4.81
N PHE A 320 -4.42 -23.43 5.24
CA PHE A 320 -5.41 -22.62 4.55
C PHE A 320 -5.07 -22.44 3.05
N GLY A 321 -6.06 -22.67 2.18
CA GLY A 321 -5.89 -22.56 0.73
C GLY A 321 -5.24 -23.77 0.04
N THR A 322 -4.91 -24.85 0.76
CA THR A 322 -4.52 -26.15 0.18
C THR A 322 -5.57 -26.60 -0.84
N LYS A 323 -5.15 -27.07 -2.01
CA LYS A 323 -6.07 -27.33 -3.13
C LYS A 323 -6.86 -28.63 -2.98
N ALA A 324 -8.07 -28.64 -3.53
CA ALA A 324 -8.96 -29.80 -3.57
C ALA A 324 -8.31 -31.10 -4.11
N ALA A 325 -7.26 -30.97 -4.93
CA ALA A 325 -6.49 -32.07 -5.50
C ALA A 325 -5.39 -32.61 -4.55
N ASP A 326 -4.86 -31.77 -3.66
CA ASP A 326 -3.77 -32.11 -2.73
C ASP A 326 -4.32 -32.71 -1.40
N ILE A 327 -5.62 -32.55 -1.14
CA ILE A 327 -6.32 -33.19 -0.02
C ILE A 327 -6.32 -34.71 -0.23
N VAL A 328 -5.60 -35.43 0.64
CA VAL A 328 -5.49 -36.90 0.61
C VAL A 328 -6.81 -37.53 1.03
N ARG A 329 -7.51 -38.14 0.07
CA ARG A 329 -8.81 -38.82 0.25
C ARG A 329 -8.62 -40.25 0.81
N PRO A 330 -9.66 -40.89 1.39
CA PRO A 330 -9.67 -42.34 1.58
C PRO A 330 -9.77 -43.09 0.24
N ALA A 331 -9.73 -44.42 0.29
CA ALA A 331 -10.22 -45.24 -0.83
C ALA A 331 -11.72 -45.00 -1.07
N GLU A 332 -12.20 -45.29 -2.28
CA GLU A 332 -13.63 -45.19 -2.59
C GLU A 332 -14.45 -46.15 -1.71
N PRO A 333 -15.43 -45.67 -0.93
CA PRO A 333 -16.17 -46.51 -0.01
C PRO A 333 -17.23 -47.34 -0.72
N SER A 334 -17.52 -48.52 -0.17
CA SER A 334 -18.40 -49.52 -0.77
C SER A 334 -19.59 -49.84 0.14
N LYS A 335 -20.76 -49.31 -0.19
CA LYS A 335 -22.02 -49.68 0.49
C LYS A 335 -22.49 -51.06 0.05
N ALA A 336 -22.83 -51.92 1.01
CA ALA A 336 -23.31 -53.27 0.75
C ALA A 336 -24.59 -53.27 -0.11
N GLU A 337 -24.66 -54.17 -1.09
CA GLU A 337 -25.89 -54.39 -1.87
C GLU A 337 -26.96 -55.16 -1.09
N THR A 338 -28.19 -55.10 -1.59
CA THR A 338 -29.35 -55.82 -1.06
C THR A 338 -30.01 -56.63 -2.17
N ASP A 339 -30.99 -57.47 -1.86
CA ASP A 339 -31.78 -58.18 -2.88
C ASP A 339 -32.56 -57.22 -3.80
N GLU A 340 -32.92 -56.03 -3.27
CA GLU A 340 -33.60 -54.96 -4.03
C GLU A 340 -32.65 -54.21 -4.97
N CYS A 341 -31.46 -53.84 -4.51
CA CYS A 341 -30.64 -52.85 -5.20
C CYS A 341 -29.14 -52.95 -4.93
N THR A 342 -28.36 -52.50 -5.90
CA THR A 342 -26.94 -52.19 -5.75
C THR A 342 -26.74 -50.69 -5.53
N TYR A 343 -25.59 -50.32 -4.98
CA TYR A 343 -25.18 -48.94 -4.76
C TYR A 343 -23.86 -48.68 -5.49
N SER A 344 -23.75 -47.54 -6.16
CA SER A 344 -22.47 -47.04 -6.69
C SER A 344 -22.12 -45.71 -6.03
N PHE A 345 -20.87 -45.55 -5.62
CA PHE A 345 -20.37 -44.31 -5.03
C PHE A 345 -20.62 -43.12 -5.97
N GLY A 346 -21.24 -42.06 -5.44
CA GLY A 346 -21.65 -40.86 -6.17
C GLY A 346 -20.72 -39.66 -5.99
N GLY A 347 -19.66 -39.80 -5.18
CA GLY A 347 -18.81 -38.70 -4.75
C GLY A 347 -19.11 -38.25 -3.32
N TRP A 348 -18.56 -37.09 -2.95
CA TRP A 348 -18.65 -36.53 -1.60
C TRP A 348 -19.64 -35.36 -1.55
N THR A 349 -20.32 -35.20 -0.40
CA THR A 349 -21.14 -34.02 -0.08
C THR A 349 -20.65 -33.35 1.21
N PRO A 350 -20.44 -32.02 1.25
CA PRO A 350 -20.39 -31.12 0.09
C PRO A 350 -19.27 -31.51 -0.89
N GLU A 351 -19.23 -30.91 -2.07
CA GLU A 351 -18.14 -31.13 -3.02
C GLU A 351 -16.79 -30.77 -2.39
N VAL A 352 -15.73 -31.55 -2.68
CA VAL A 352 -14.40 -31.31 -2.13
C VAL A 352 -13.78 -30.07 -2.76
N THR A 353 -13.77 -28.96 -2.03
CA THR A 353 -13.14 -27.69 -2.42
C THR A 353 -11.75 -27.53 -1.83
N ASP A 354 -11.08 -26.43 -2.19
CA ASP A 354 -9.91 -25.94 -1.46
C ASP A 354 -10.23 -25.74 0.04
N VAL A 355 -9.20 -25.84 0.88
CA VAL A 355 -9.31 -25.72 2.34
C VAL A 355 -9.65 -24.27 2.73
N GLY A 356 -10.89 -24.07 3.17
CA GLY A 356 -11.45 -22.78 3.55
C GLY A 356 -11.17 -22.38 5.00
N THR A 357 -12.05 -21.55 5.56
CA THR A 357 -11.86 -20.83 6.85
C THR A 357 -12.36 -21.57 8.09
N LYS A 358 -12.64 -22.88 7.97
CA LYS A 358 -13.13 -23.74 9.05
C LYS A 358 -12.86 -25.21 8.74
N ASP A 359 -12.91 -26.04 9.77
CA ASP A 359 -12.92 -27.50 9.65
C ASP A 359 -14.12 -27.98 8.81
N VAL A 360 -13.93 -29.06 8.05
CA VAL A 360 -14.92 -29.62 7.13
C VAL A 360 -14.96 -31.14 7.21
N THR A 361 -16.17 -31.69 7.22
CA THR A 361 -16.41 -33.13 7.07
C THR A 361 -17.11 -33.37 5.75
N TYR A 362 -16.58 -34.31 4.97
CA TYR A 362 -17.12 -34.74 3.68
C TYR A 362 -17.78 -36.11 3.86
N THR A 363 -19.07 -36.19 3.54
CA THR A 363 -19.90 -37.40 3.67
C THR A 363 -20.00 -38.12 2.32
N ALA A 364 -19.86 -39.43 2.32
CA ALA A 364 -20.03 -40.25 1.11
C ALA A 364 -21.48 -40.17 0.60
N THR A 365 -21.64 -40.24 -0.71
CA THR A 365 -22.97 -40.33 -1.36
C THR A 365 -23.05 -41.57 -2.23
N TYR A 366 -24.25 -42.11 -2.42
CA TYR A 366 -24.48 -43.32 -3.22
C TYR A 366 -25.67 -43.18 -4.15
N THR A 367 -25.50 -43.60 -5.39
CA THR A 367 -26.59 -43.78 -6.35
C THR A 367 -27.16 -45.19 -6.20
N LYS A 368 -28.45 -45.28 -5.84
CA LYS A 368 -29.20 -46.55 -5.76
C LYS A 368 -29.62 -47.01 -7.16
N LYS A 369 -29.27 -48.24 -7.55
CA LYS A 369 -29.76 -48.91 -8.76
C LYS A 369 -30.53 -50.17 -8.38
N ILE A 370 -31.83 -50.20 -8.69
CA ILE A 370 -32.68 -51.37 -8.47
C ILE A 370 -32.17 -52.53 -9.34
N LYS A 371 -32.10 -53.74 -8.77
CA LYS A 371 -31.70 -54.95 -9.48
C LYS A 371 -32.80 -55.40 -10.43
N GLU A 372 -32.39 -55.93 -11.58
CA GLU A 372 -33.27 -56.61 -12.52
C GLU A 372 -32.90 -58.10 -12.59
N TYR A 373 -33.90 -58.95 -12.72
CA TYR A 373 -33.76 -60.40 -12.77
C TYR A 373 -34.45 -60.96 -14.01
N LYS A 374 -33.99 -62.14 -14.42
CA LYS A 374 -34.41 -62.81 -15.64
C LYS A 374 -35.66 -63.65 -15.41
N VAL A 375 -36.78 -63.23 -16.00
CA VAL A 375 -38.02 -64.01 -16.01
C VAL A 375 -38.11 -64.77 -17.32
N THR A 376 -38.12 -66.10 -17.26
CA THR A 376 -38.16 -66.99 -18.43
C THR A 376 -39.51 -67.68 -18.53
N TRP A 377 -40.18 -67.54 -19.67
CA TRP A 377 -41.48 -68.17 -19.93
C TRP A 377 -41.32 -69.35 -20.88
N LYS A 378 -41.93 -70.51 -20.57
CA LYS A 378 -41.82 -71.76 -21.33
C LYS A 378 -43.17 -72.38 -21.68
N ASP A 379 -43.26 -73.05 -22.82
CA ASP A 379 -44.41 -73.92 -23.12
C ASP A 379 -44.38 -75.20 -22.28
N GLY A 380 -45.47 -75.97 -22.36
CA GLY A 380 -45.64 -77.23 -21.63
C GLY A 380 -44.78 -78.39 -22.15
N ASP A 381 -43.92 -78.15 -23.15
CA ASP A 381 -42.88 -79.06 -23.64
C ASP A 381 -41.46 -78.55 -23.26
N GLY A 382 -41.36 -77.44 -22.54
CA GLY A 382 -40.13 -76.90 -21.96
C GLY A 382 -39.34 -75.93 -22.85
N LYS A 383 -39.81 -75.64 -24.06
CA LYS A 383 -39.20 -74.66 -24.97
C LYS A 383 -39.47 -73.24 -24.44
N VAL A 384 -38.45 -72.38 -24.51
CA VAL A 384 -38.58 -70.96 -24.13
C VAL A 384 -39.43 -70.23 -25.17
N LEU A 385 -40.46 -69.54 -24.69
CA LEU A 385 -41.35 -68.67 -25.47
C LEU A 385 -40.92 -67.21 -25.41
N LYS A 386 -40.52 -66.74 -24.22
CA LYS A 386 -40.09 -65.36 -23.97
C LYS A 386 -39.10 -65.29 -22.81
N THR A 387 -38.30 -64.23 -22.76
CA THR A 387 -37.46 -63.89 -21.61
C THR A 387 -37.51 -62.39 -21.42
N ASP A 388 -37.74 -61.95 -20.19
CA ASP A 388 -37.85 -60.54 -19.79
C ASP A 388 -36.81 -60.21 -18.72
N SER A 389 -36.32 -58.96 -18.72
CA SER A 389 -35.60 -58.34 -17.60
C SER A 389 -36.62 -57.55 -16.79
N VAL A 390 -36.82 -57.89 -15.52
CA VAL A 390 -37.87 -57.31 -14.67
C VAL A 390 -37.27 -56.89 -13.34
N LYS A 391 -37.63 -55.71 -12.84
CA LYS A 391 -37.06 -55.17 -11.59
C LYS A 391 -37.55 -55.93 -10.37
N TYR A 392 -36.72 -55.94 -9.33
CA TYR A 392 -37.12 -56.43 -8.02
C TYR A 392 -38.45 -55.81 -7.55
N ASN A 393 -39.30 -56.63 -6.92
CA ASN A 393 -40.62 -56.27 -6.37
C ASN A 393 -41.70 -55.87 -7.41
N GLU A 394 -41.39 -55.82 -8.71
CA GLU A 394 -42.38 -55.73 -9.79
C GLU A 394 -43.05 -57.10 -10.04
N MET A 395 -44.28 -57.08 -10.54
CA MET A 395 -45.01 -58.29 -10.95
C MET A 395 -44.75 -58.56 -12.45
N PRO A 396 -44.19 -59.72 -12.84
CA PRO A 396 -43.90 -59.99 -14.24
C PRO A 396 -45.18 -60.42 -14.96
N SER A 397 -45.32 -60.05 -16.24
CA SER A 397 -46.47 -60.42 -17.06
C SER A 397 -46.04 -61.00 -18.40
N TYR A 398 -46.75 -62.05 -18.83
CA TYR A 398 -46.50 -62.67 -20.13
C TYR A 398 -47.23 -61.90 -21.23
N SER A 399 -46.49 -61.51 -22.26
CA SER A 399 -46.97 -60.74 -23.41
C SER A 399 -46.47 -61.28 -24.76
N GLY A 400 -46.09 -62.56 -24.79
CA GLY A 400 -45.75 -63.29 -26.04
C GLY A 400 -46.94 -64.06 -26.61
N ASP A 401 -46.68 -64.86 -27.63
CA ASP A 401 -47.69 -65.71 -28.29
C ASP A 401 -48.32 -66.72 -27.33
N THR A 402 -49.61 -67.04 -27.52
CA THR A 402 -50.33 -68.03 -26.71
C THR A 402 -49.57 -69.37 -26.69
N PRO A 403 -49.22 -69.92 -25.51
CA PRO A 403 -48.55 -71.20 -25.41
C PRO A 403 -49.30 -72.32 -26.13
N THR A 404 -48.56 -73.15 -26.86
CA THR A 404 -49.07 -74.36 -27.53
C THR A 404 -48.30 -75.58 -27.05
N LYS A 405 -48.96 -76.75 -27.06
CA LYS A 405 -48.39 -78.05 -26.71
C LYS A 405 -48.82 -79.06 -27.76
N LYS A 406 -47.92 -79.92 -28.22
CA LYS A 406 -48.24 -80.82 -29.35
C LYS A 406 -49.24 -81.90 -28.92
N ALA A 407 -50.31 -82.09 -29.70
CA ALA A 407 -51.24 -83.20 -29.51
C ALA A 407 -50.57 -84.56 -29.77
N THR A 408 -50.99 -85.60 -29.04
CA THR A 408 -50.69 -87.00 -29.31
C THR A 408 -51.80 -87.63 -30.16
N ALA A 409 -51.66 -88.90 -30.54
CA ALA A 409 -52.70 -89.63 -31.28
C ALA A 409 -54.01 -89.79 -30.48
N ASP A 410 -53.93 -89.74 -29.14
CA ASP A 410 -55.02 -90.01 -28.21
C ASP A 410 -55.42 -88.79 -27.34
N THR A 411 -54.70 -87.66 -27.43
CA THR A 411 -54.89 -86.51 -26.52
C THR A 411 -54.64 -85.17 -27.21
N ARG A 412 -55.59 -84.25 -27.08
CA ARG A 412 -55.45 -82.82 -27.40
C ARG A 412 -55.23 -81.99 -26.14
N PHE A 413 -54.45 -80.91 -26.24
CA PHE A 413 -54.10 -80.01 -25.13
C PHE A 413 -54.60 -78.60 -25.41
N LYS A 414 -55.09 -77.92 -24.36
CA LYS A 414 -55.52 -76.51 -24.42
C LYS A 414 -54.84 -75.72 -23.29
N PHE A 415 -54.16 -74.62 -23.62
CA PHE A 415 -53.60 -73.72 -22.61
C PHE A 415 -54.72 -73.15 -21.73
N ASN A 416 -54.56 -73.25 -20.41
CA ASN A 416 -55.63 -72.95 -19.44
C ASN A 416 -55.49 -71.56 -18.77
N ASN A 417 -54.64 -70.71 -19.35
CA ASN A 417 -54.26 -69.37 -18.85
C ASN A 417 -53.50 -69.35 -17.52
N LYS A 418 -53.02 -70.49 -17.02
CA LYS A 418 -52.15 -70.57 -15.84
C LYS A 418 -50.70 -70.83 -16.20
N TRP A 419 -49.85 -70.42 -15.26
CA TRP A 419 -48.42 -70.67 -15.28
C TRP A 419 -48.03 -71.33 -13.97
N THR A 420 -47.06 -72.24 -14.03
CA THR A 420 -46.52 -72.97 -12.88
C THR A 420 -45.01 -72.71 -12.73
N PRO A 421 -44.50 -72.31 -11.54
CA PRO A 421 -45.27 -71.96 -10.33
C PRO A 421 -46.17 -70.73 -10.54
N GLU A 422 -47.04 -70.44 -9.57
CA GLU A 422 -47.91 -69.25 -9.61
C GLU A 422 -47.07 -67.96 -9.77
N ILE A 423 -47.57 -67.01 -10.55
CA ILE A 423 -46.85 -65.76 -10.84
C ILE A 423 -46.79 -64.89 -9.60
N VAL A 424 -45.59 -64.77 -9.04
CA VAL A 424 -45.27 -63.88 -7.92
C VAL A 424 -44.35 -62.74 -8.35
N LYS A 425 -44.26 -61.73 -7.49
CA LYS A 425 -43.33 -60.61 -7.65
C LYS A 425 -41.89 -61.11 -7.75
N VAL A 426 -41.09 -60.43 -8.58
CA VAL A 426 -39.71 -60.78 -8.83
C VAL A 426 -38.84 -60.49 -7.60
N THR A 427 -38.25 -61.53 -7.02
CA THR A 427 -37.22 -61.47 -5.98
C THR A 427 -35.91 -62.14 -6.38
N GLY A 428 -35.86 -62.71 -7.59
CA GLY A 428 -34.76 -63.49 -8.14
C GLY A 428 -35.10 -63.94 -9.57
N ASP A 429 -34.17 -64.64 -10.22
CA ASP A 429 -34.42 -65.27 -11.53
C ASP A 429 -35.55 -66.30 -11.43
N ALA A 430 -36.52 -66.22 -12.34
CA ALA A 430 -37.74 -67.04 -12.31
C ALA A 430 -37.94 -67.78 -13.64
N THR A 431 -38.52 -68.98 -13.58
CA THR A 431 -38.96 -69.72 -14.77
C THR A 431 -40.40 -70.18 -14.58
N TYR A 432 -41.28 -69.72 -15.46
CA TYR A 432 -42.70 -70.03 -15.49
C TYR A 432 -43.01 -70.95 -16.67
N THR A 433 -43.75 -72.03 -16.43
CA THR A 433 -44.13 -73.03 -17.44
C THR A 433 -45.64 -73.00 -17.66
N ALA A 434 -46.09 -72.99 -18.90
CA ALA A 434 -47.50 -72.92 -19.24
C ALA A 434 -48.25 -74.23 -18.88
N GLU A 435 -49.40 -74.11 -18.20
CA GLU A 435 -50.27 -75.24 -17.88
C GLU A 435 -51.29 -75.52 -18.99
N PHE A 436 -51.63 -76.80 -19.19
CA PHE A 436 -52.53 -77.25 -20.24
C PHE A 436 -53.56 -78.25 -19.71
N ASP A 437 -54.83 -78.01 -20.03
CA ASP A 437 -55.89 -78.98 -19.83
C ASP A 437 -55.83 -80.02 -20.96
N ALA A 438 -55.92 -81.30 -20.61
CA ALA A 438 -55.89 -82.42 -21.55
C ALA A 438 -57.31 -82.95 -21.83
N SER A 439 -57.60 -83.31 -23.07
CA SER A 439 -58.82 -84.03 -23.44
C SER A 439 -58.47 -85.20 -24.34
N LYS A 440 -59.01 -86.38 -24.02
CA LYS A 440 -58.81 -87.57 -24.85
C LYS A 440 -59.54 -87.45 -26.18
N ILE A 441 -58.95 -88.08 -27.19
CA ILE A 441 -59.52 -88.38 -28.49
C ILE A 441 -59.91 -89.86 -28.43
N VAL A 442 -61.15 -90.19 -28.79
CA VAL A 442 -61.63 -91.59 -28.87
C VAL A 442 -61.91 -91.88 -30.34
N MET A 443 -61.29 -92.93 -30.86
CA MET A 443 -61.44 -93.37 -32.25
C MET A 443 -62.22 -94.68 -32.28
N HIS A 444 -63.13 -94.82 -33.25
CA HIS A 444 -63.92 -96.03 -33.49
C HIS A 444 -63.73 -96.55 -34.91
N THR A 445 -63.82 -97.86 -35.07
CA THR A 445 -63.67 -98.60 -36.32
C THR A 445 -65.02 -98.86 -36.95
N LEU A 446 -65.24 -98.33 -38.14
CA LEU A 446 -66.46 -98.53 -38.92
C LEU A 446 -66.18 -99.52 -40.04
N SER A 447 -66.88 -100.65 -40.01
CA SER A 447 -66.67 -101.80 -40.90
C SER A 447 -67.81 -101.92 -41.90
N PHE A 448 -67.50 -101.97 -43.19
CA PHE A 448 -68.44 -102.17 -44.29
C PHE A 448 -68.24 -103.58 -44.87
N ASP A 449 -68.95 -104.56 -44.32
CA ASP A 449 -68.93 -105.94 -44.81
C ASP A 449 -69.71 -106.01 -46.14
N LEU A 450 -68.99 -106.34 -47.21
CA LEU A 450 -69.54 -106.37 -48.56
C LEU A 450 -70.39 -107.63 -48.83
N ASN A 451 -70.41 -108.61 -47.92
CA ASN A 451 -71.27 -109.80 -47.98
C ASN A 451 -71.23 -110.48 -49.36
N GLY A 452 -70.01 -110.79 -49.82
CA GLY A 452 -69.75 -111.39 -51.14
C GLY A 452 -69.74 -110.42 -52.33
N GLY A 453 -69.88 -109.11 -52.11
CA GLY A 453 -69.71 -108.07 -53.13
C GLY A 453 -68.33 -107.41 -53.15
N THR A 454 -68.21 -106.40 -54.03
CA THR A 454 -67.01 -105.62 -54.34
C THR A 454 -67.31 -104.13 -54.18
N LEU A 455 -66.45 -103.37 -53.49
CA LEU A 455 -66.55 -101.92 -53.34
C LEU A 455 -65.22 -101.28 -53.71
N ASN A 456 -65.21 -100.40 -54.72
CA ASN A 456 -64.00 -99.72 -55.21
C ASN A 456 -62.81 -100.67 -55.43
N GLY A 457 -63.09 -101.87 -55.98
CA GLY A 457 -62.10 -102.92 -56.27
C GLY A 457 -61.65 -103.76 -55.08
N LYS A 458 -62.19 -103.53 -53.87
CA LYS A 458 -61.94 -104.36 -52.67
C LYS A 458 -63.06 -105.36 -52.45
N ASN A 459 -62.71 -106.53 -51.93
CA ASN A 459 -63.63 -107.59 -51.50
C ASN A 459 -63.51 -107.81 -49.99
N GLY A 460 -64.51 -108.42 -49.35
CA GLY A 460 -64.49 -108.71 -47.91
C GLY A 460 -65.01 -107.54 -47.07
N THR A 461 -64.22 -107.00 -46.14
CA THR A 461 -64.63 -105.93 -45.23
C THR A 461 -63.85 -104.62 -45.45
N VAL A 462 -64.61 -103.57 -45.75
CA VAL A 462 -64.30 -102.13 -45.80
C VAL A 462 -64.06 -101.43 -44.46
N THR A 463 -62.86 -101.26 -43.88
CA THR A 463 -62.71 -100.47 -42.64
C THR A 463 -62.35 -98.99 -42.87
N ILE A 464 -62.90 -98.09 -42.04
CA ILE A 464 -62.42 -96.72 -41.80
C ILE A 464 -62.36 -96.45 -40.29
N GLU A 465 -61.51 -95.53 -39.85
CA GLU A 465 -61.47 -95.01 -38.47
C GLU A 465 -62.00 -93.57 -38.41
N ALA A 466 -62.71 -93.21 -37.34
CA ALA A 466 -63.24 -91.86 -37.13
C ALA A 466 -63.34 -91.50 -35.63
N GLU A 467 -63.27 -90.20 -35.30
CA GLU A 467 -63.39 -89.73 -33.91
C GLU A 467 -64.85 -89.79 -33.43
N GLU A 468 -65.05 -90.21 -32.18
CA GLU A 468 -66.35 -90.24 -31.52
C GLU A 468 -67.04 -88.86 -31.55
N GLY A 469 -68.32 -88.85 -31.91
CA GLY A 469 -69.13 -87.65 -32.09
C GLY A 469 -69.01 -86.97 -33.46
N THR A 470 -68.08 -87.37 -34.32
CA THR A 470 -67.99 -86.87 -35.72
C THR A 470 -69.05 -87.49 -36.63
N GLU A 471 -69.30 -86.89 -37.79
CA GLU A 471 -70.18 -87.46 -38.83
C GLU A 471 -69.37 -87.95 -40.04
N ILE A 472 -69.52 -89.22 -40.39
CA ILE A 472 -69.03 -89.81 -41.64
C ILE A 472 -70.14 -89.91 -42.68
N THR A 473 -69.76 -90.05 -43.95
CA THR A 473 -70.69 -90.40 -45.03
C THR A 473 -70.58 -91.89 -45.34
N ILE A 474 -71.72 -92.56 -45.44
CA ILE A 474 -71.85 -93.96 -45.85
C ILE A 474 -71.40 -94.09 -47.32
N PRO A 475 -70.50 -95.05 -47.65
CA PRO A 475 -69.90 -95.16 -48.97
C PRO A 475 -70.89 -95.68 -50.03
N ASP A 476 -70.47 -95.52 -51.29
CA ASP A 476 -71.20 -95.92 -52.49
C ASP A 476 -71.67 -97.39 -52.47
N ALA A 477 -72.69 -97.69 -53.28
CA ALA A 477 -73.23 -99.03 -53.40
C ALA A 477 -72.15 -100.03 -53.89
N PRO A 478 -71.90 -101.15 -53.18
CA PRO A 478 -71.07 -102.23 -53.69
C PRO A 478 -71.76 -102.92 -54.88
N THR A 479 -70.97 -103.69 -55.64
CA THR A 479 -71.44 -104.51 -56.77
C THR A 479 -71.22 -106.00 -56.52
N ARG A 480 -72.13 -106.86 -56.99
CA ARG A 480 -72.03 -108.32 -56.88
C ARG A 480 -72.69 -108.96 -58.10
N GLU A 481 -71.96 -109.80 -58.83
CA GLU A 481 -72.47 -110.38 -60.08
C GLU A 481 -73.70 -111.25 -59.83
N GLY A 482 -74.77 -111.03 -60.61
CA GLY A 482 -76.06 -111.73 -60.45
C GLY A 482 -76.99 -111.15 -59.38
N TYR A 483 -76.55 -110.17 -58.58
CA TYR A 483 -77.32 -109.58 -57.50
C TYR A 483 -77.43 -108.05 -57.62
N LYS A 484 -78.55 -107.52 -57.14
CA LYS A 484 -78.77 -106.08 -56.94
C LYS A 484 -78.51 -105.75 -55.47
N PHE A 485 -77.74 -104.69 -55.20
CA PHE A 485 -77.59 -104.15 -53.84
C PHE A 485 -78.90 -103.48 -53.40
N THR A 486 -79.29 -103.67 -52.14
CA THR A 486 -80.45 -102.98 -51.55
C THR A 486 -80.01 -101.89 -50.57
N TYR A 487 -79.39 -102.27 -49.44
CA TYR A 487 -78.94 -101.34 -48.40
C TYR A 487 -77.79 -101.90 -47.54
N TRP A 488 -77.21 -101.02 -46.72
CA TRP A 488 -76.25 -101.36 -45.67
C TRP A 488 -76.97 -101.70 -44.36
N LYS A 489 -76.97 -102.98 -43.97
CA LYS A 489 -77.66 -103.46 -42.77
C LYS A 489 -76.95 -102.97 -41.51
N GLY A 490 -77.75 -102.46 -40.58
CA GLY A 490 -77.36 -101.75 -39.36
C GLY A 490 -78.60 -100.98 -38.90
N SER A 491 -78.99 -99.95 -39.65
CA SER A 491 -80.30 -99.29 -39.55
C SER A 491 -80.89 -98.94 -40.93
N GLU A 492 -80.68 -99.81 -41.93
CA GLU A 492 -81.06 -99.63 -43.34
C GLU A 492 -80.46 -98.36 -43.98
N TYR A 493 -79.14 -98.21 -43.87
CA TYR A 493 -78.40 -97.08 -44.43
C TYR A 493 -78.19 -97.22 -45.94
N HIS A 494 -78.20 -96.10 -46.64
CA HIS A 494 -78.03 -95.98 -48.08
C HIS A 494 -76.73 -95.22 -48.43
N PRO A 495 -76.18 -95.44 -49.64
CA PRO A 495 -75.07 -94.64 -50.16
C PRO A 495 -75.30 -93.13 -50.03
N GLY A 496 -74.33 -92.42 -49.44
CA GLY A 496 -74.39 -90.98 -49.22
C GLY A 496 -74.98 -90.54 -47.87
N ASP A 497 -75.65 -91.44 -47.12
CA ASP A 497 -76.23 -91.13 -45.81
C ASP A 497 -75.16 -90.63 -44.81
N LYS A 498 -75.62 -89.90 -43.78
CA LYS A 498 -74.79 -89.49 -42.65
C LYS A 498 -74.92 -90.46 -41.49
N TYR A 499 -73.77 -90.86 -40.94
CA TYR A 499 -73.69 -91.62 -39.70
C TYR A 499 -72.84 -90.86 -38.69
N LYS A 500 -73.41 -90.59 -37.51
CA LYS A 500 -72.68 -90.04 -36.38
C LYS A 500 -71.97 -91.20 -35.65
N VAL A 501 -70.69 -91.03 -35.39
CA VAL A 501 -69.82 -92.07 -34.83
C VAL A 501 -70.00 -92.13 -33.32
N GLU A 502 -70.74 -93.13 -32.84
CA GLU A 502 -71.04 -93.32 -31.41
C GLU A 502 -70.42 -94.62 -30.83
N GLY A 503 -69.68 -95.36 -31.65
CA GLY A 503 -69.01 -96.61 -31.31
C GLY A 503 -68.47 -97.32 -32.55
N ASP A 504 -67.77 -98.44 -32.35
CA ASP A 504 -67.50 -99.40 -33.44
C ASP A 504 -68.83 -99.85 -34.08
N HIS A 505 -68.91 -99.86 -35.42
CA HIS A 505 -70.13 -100.23 -36.13
C HIS A 505 -69.83 -101.14 -37.32
N THR A 506 -70.76 -102.05 -37.65
CA THR A 506 -70.66 -102.90 -38.84
C THR A 506 -71.89 -102.76 -39.73
N PHE A 507 -71.66 -102.26 -40.93
CA PHE A 507 -72.60 -102.08 -42.02
C PHE A 507 -72.49 -103.28 -42.97
N THR A 508 -73.49 -104.15 -43.02
CA THR A 508 -73.44 -105.37 -43.87
C THR A 508 -74.31 -105.25 -45.11
N ALA A 509 -73.71 -105.28 -46.31
CA ALA A 509 -74.42 -105.16 -47.58
C ALA A 509 -75.50 -106.24 -47.75
N GLN A 510 -76.71 -105.84 -48.16
CA GLN A 510 -77.81 -106.74 -48.48
C GLN A 510 -78.03 -106.83 -50.01
N TRP A 511 -78.49 -107.99 -50.46
CA TRP A 511 -78.44 -108.42 -51.86
C TRP A 511 -79.74 -109.13 -52.28
N GLU A 512 -80.23 -108.82 -53.49
CA GLU A 512 -81.41 -109.42 -54.12
C GLU A 512 -81.02 -110.12 -55.44
N GLU A 513 -81.48 -111.34 -55.69
CA GLU A 513 -81.03 -112.19 -56.81
C GLU A 513 -81.83 -111.96 -58.11
N ILE A 514 -81.13 -111.84 -59.25
CA ILE A 514 -81.74 -111.47 -60.53
C ILE A 514 -82.05 -112.71 -61.39
N LYS A 515 -83.34 -113.08 -61.48
CA LYS A 515 -83.83 -114.18 -62.33
C LYS A 515 -84.05 -113.75 -63.80
N LYS A 516 -83.99 -114.69 -64.74
CA LYS A 516 -84.16 -114.46 -66.19
C LYS A 516 -85.24 -115.35 -66.80
N GLU A 517 -86.18 -114.77 -67.53
CA GLU A 517 -87.05 -115.46 -68.51
C GLU A 517 -87.58 -114.45 -69.56
N THR A 518 -88.49 -114.84 -70.45
CA THR A 518 -88.46 -114.41 -71.88
C THR A 518 -89.79 -113.81 -72.40
N THR A 519 -89.70 -112.94 -73.45
CA THR A 519 -90.80 -112.42 -74.34
C THR A 519 -91.88 -111.51 -73.70
N GLU A 520 -92.48 -110.50 -74.36
CA GLU A 520 -92.28 -109.81 -75.66
C GLU A 520 -92.99 -108.41 -75.65
N GLN A 521 -92.76 -107.54 -76.66
CA GLN A 521 -93.59 -106.35 -77.02
C GLN A 521 -93.62 -105.14 -76.04
N PRO A 522 -93.97 -103.89 -76.45
CA PRO A 522 -93.62 -103.10 -77.65
C PRO A 522 -92.73 -101.86 -77.33
N THR A 523 -92.04 -101.30 -78.33
CA THR A 523 -91.38 -99.97 -78.23
C THR A 523 -92.23 -98.85 -78.80
N THR A 524 -92.35 -97.73 -78.07
CA THR A 524 -92.90 -96.44 -78.55
C THR A 524 -91.89 -95.30 -78.36
N GLU A 525 -92.12 -94.17 -79.05
CA GLU A 525 -91.05 -93.30 -79.54
C GLU A 525 -90.91 -91.93 -78.83
N ALA A 526 -89.77 -91.28 -79.09
CA ALA A 526 -89.20 -90.04 -78.53
C ALA A 526 -90.15 -88.82 -78.35
N PRO A 527 -89.71 -87.83 -77.55
CA PRO A 527 -89.04 -86.69 -78.19
C PRO A 527 -87.69 -86.25 -77.56
N LYS A 528 -87.04 -85.29 -78.24
CA LYS A 528 -85.67 -84.76 -78.10
C LYS A 528 -85.69 -83.27 -78.53
N PRO A 529 -84.75 -82.36 -78.20
CA PRO A 529 -83.80 -82.22 -77.07
C PRO A 529 -83.87 -80.85 -76.35
N ALA A 530 -83.06 -80.64 -75.29
CA ALA A 530 -82.34 -79.39 -75.00
C ALA A 530 -81.08 -79.77 -74.18
N GLN A 531 -79.84 -79.64 -74.65
CA GLN A 531 -78.99 -78.47 -74.98
C GLN A 531 -78.28 -77.79 -73.78
N GLN A 532 -77.05 -77.33 -74.05
CA GLN A 532 -75.93 -77.11 -73.13
C GLN A 532 -75.41 -75.66 -73.23
N PRO A 533 -74.90 -75.07 -72.14
CA PRO A 533 -73.55 -74.47 -72.12
C PRO A 533 -72.74 -74.95 -70.88
N THR A 534 -71.52 -75.50 -70.96
CA THR A 534 -70.18 -74.92 -71.31
C THR A 534 -69.59 -73.93 -70.29
N THR A 535 -68.67 -74.44 -69.46
CA THR A 535 -67.31 -73.90 -69.16
C THR A 535 -67.03 -72.39 -69.21
N GLU A 536 -66.44 -71.84 -68.14
CA GLU A 536 -65.02 -71.39 -68.14
C GLU A 536 -64.50 -71.00 -66.73
N ALA A 537 -63.19 -70.72 -66.63
CA ALA A 537 -62.51 -70.09 -65.48
C ALA A 537 -61.42 -69.15 -66.04
N PRO A 538 -61.08 -68.02 -65.38
CA PRO A 538 -59.92 -68.04 -64.46
C PRO A 538 -59.91 -66.96 -63.32
N LYS A 539 -58.77 -66.91 -62.62
CA LYS A 539 -58.20 -65.81 -61.78
C LYS A 539 -58.12 -64.44 -62.53
N PRO A 540 -57.77 -63.28 -61.89
CA PRO A 540 -57.38 -63.03 -60.49
C PRO A 540 -58.07 -61.79 -59.83
N ALA A 541 -57.46 -61.24 -58.76
CA ALA A 541 -57.94 -60.19 -57.86
C ALA A 541 -57.86 -58.74 -58.40
N GLU A 542 -58.59 -57.80 -57.77
CA GLU A 542 -58.02 -56.52 -57.30
C GLU A 542 -58.88 -55.76 -56.24
N GLN A 543 -58.43 -54.57 -55.86
CA GLN A 543 -58.90 -53.72 -54.73
C GLN A 543 -59.96 -52.67 -55.16
N PRO A 544 -60.80 -52.15 -54.25
CA PRO A 544 -60.82 -50.69 -53.96
C PRO A 544 -61.22 -50.38 -52.47
N THR A 545 -61.19 -49.17 -51.88
CA THR A 545 -60.49 -47.86 -52.06
C THR A 545 -60.54 -47.09 -50.70
N THR A 546 -59.82 -45.98 -50.57
CA THR A 546 -59.89 -45.00 -49.45
C THR A 546 -61.01 -43.96 -49.61
N GLU A 547 -61.45 -43.32 -48.51
CA GLU A 547 -62.06 -41.97 -48.55
C GLU A 547 -61.62 -41.10 -47.34
N ALA A 548 -61.64 -39.77 -47.50
CA ALA A 548 -61.41 -38.71 -46.49
C ALA A 548 -62.66 -37.76 -46.52
N PRO A 549 -62.74 -36.49 -46.00
CA PRO A 549 -61.79 -35.50 -45.44
C PRO A 549 -62.07 -35.20 -43.92
N LYS A 550 -61.36 -34.35 -43.13
CA LYS A 550 -61.03 -32.88 -43.18
C LYS A 550 -62.29 -31.96 -43.15
N PRO A 551 -62.28 -30.69 -42.64
CA PRO A 551 -61.35 -29.96 -41.74
C PRO A 551 -62.03 -29.30 -40.50
N ALA A 552 -61.26 -28.67 -39.59
CA ALA A 552 -61.57 -27.32 -39.04
C ALA A 552 -60.45 -26.75 -38.11
N ALA A 553 -60.25 -25.43 -38.20
CA ALA A 553 -59.59 -24.50 -37.25
C ALA A 553 -60.50 -23.23 -37.20
N PRO A 554 -60.15 -22.03 -36.64
CA PRO A 554 -58.92 -21.59 -35.95
C PRO A 554 -59.13 -20.65 -34.71
N THR A 555 -58.02 -20.28 -34.04
CA THR A 555 -57.67 -18.97 -33.40
C THR A 555 -56.29 -19.16 -32.70
N ALA A 556 -55.24 -18.32 -32.74
CA ALA A 556 -55.03 -16.86 -32.87
C ALA A 556 -55.38 -16.07 -31.59
N VAL A 557 -54.55 -15.19 -31.01
CA VAL A 557 -53.26 -14.54 -31.41
C VAL A 557 -52.26 -14.59 -30.21
N GLN A 558 -51.09 -13.91 -30.05
CA GLN A 558 -50.45 -12.75 -30.71
C GLN A 558 -48.89 -12.85 -30.80
N THR A 559 -48.11 -12.09 -30.00
CA THR A 559 -46.64 -11.84 -30.13
C THR A 559 -45.97 -11.52 -28.78
N GLY A 560 -44.65 -11.69 -28.64
CA GLY A 560 -43.87 -11.05 -27.58
C GLY A 560 -42.40 -11.49 -27.47
N ASP A 561 -41.47 -10.61 -27.83
CA ASP A 561 -40.04 -10.77 -27.51
C ASP A 561 -39.79 -10.70 -26.00
N ASN A 562 -38.68 -11.29 -25.53
CA ASN A 562 -38.04 -10.81 -24.31
C ASN A 562 -36.52 -10.93 -24.37
N VAL A 563 -35.86 -9.79 -24.13
CA VAL A 563 -34.41 -9.60 -24.28
C VAL A 563 -33.66 -10.09 -23.04
N ASN A 564 -32.39 -10.44 -23.19
CA ASN A 564 -31.52 -10.88 -22.09
C ASN A 564 -31.24 -9.75 -21.07
N ILE A 565 -32.08 -9.66 -20.03
CA ILE A 565 -32.03 -8.62 -18.99
C ILE A 565 -30.77 -8.70 -18.11
N LEU A 566 -30.07 -9.84 -18.05
CA LEU A 566 -28.91 -10.01 -17.17
C LEU A 566 -27.67 -9.25 -17.66
N LEU A 567 -27.59 -8.89 -18.95
CA LEU A 567 -26.40 -8.24 -19.52
C LEU A 567 -26.35 -6.70 -19.29
N PHE A 568 -27.47 -6.07 -18.94
CA PHE A 568 -27.55 -4.61 -18.78
C PHE A 568 -27.32 -4.09 -17.35
N ILE A 569 -27.45 -4.95 -16.33
CA ILE A 569 -27.28 -4.54 -14.92
C ILE A 569 -25.79 -4.34 -14.56
N VAL A 570 -24.90 -5.17 -15.12
CA VAL A 570 -23.44 -5.09 -14.87
C VAL A 570 -22.82 -3.79 -15.40
N LEU A 571 -23.37 -3.21 -16.48
CA LEU A 571 -22.81 -2.03 -17.14
C LEU A 571 -23.17 -0.68 -16.48
N MET A 572 -24.15 -0.61 -15.57
CA MET A 572 -24.46 0.62 -14.84
C MET A 572 -23.75 0.77 -13.49
N ALA A 573 -23.04 -0.26 -13.00
CA ALA A 573 -22.29 -0.17 -11.75
C ALA A 573 -20.97 0.66 -11.87
N ILE A 574 -20.43 0.79 -13.09
CA ILE A 574 -19.08 1.35 -13.31
C ILE A 574 -19.07 2.90 -13.36
N SER A 575 -20.21 3.56 -13.60
CA SER A 575 -20.29 5.01 -13.82
C SER A 575 -20.32 5.87 -12.54
N LEU A 576 -20.60 5.28 -11.36
CA LEU A 576 -20.84 6.06 -10.13
C LEU A 576 -19.59 6.27 -9.23
N LEU A 577 -18.53 5.45 -9.37
CA LEU A 577 -17.28 5.66 -8.63
C LEU A 577 -16.33 6.68 -9.30
N GLY A 578 -16.53 7.00 -10.58
CA GLY A 578 -15.67 7.95 -11.31
C GLY A 578 -15.83 9.42 -10.91
N ILE A 579 -16.98 9.81 -10.35
CA ILE A 579 -17.35 11.23 -10.14
C ILE A 579 -16.84 11.77 -8.79
N ILE A 580 -16.76 10.93 -7.76
CA ILE A 580 -16.35 11.37 -6.40
C ILE A 580 -14.86 11.77 -6.36
N SER A 581 -14.00 11.02 -7.05
CA SER A 581 -12.54 11.27 -7.10
C SER A 581 -12.16 12.63 -7.68
N ILE A 582 -12.98 13.21 -8.56
CA ILE A 582 -12.73 14.51 -9.20
C ILE A 582 -13.04 15.69 -8.25
N LEU A 583 -13.95 15.51 -7.28
CA LEU A 583 -14.31 16.56 -6.32
C LEU A 583 -13.29 16.74 -5.19
N VAL A 584 -12.59 15.67 -4.77
CA VAL A 584 -11.61 15.73 -3.68
C VAL A 584 -10.32 16.45 -4.13
N LEU A 585 -9.82 16.16 -5.34
CA LEU A 585 -8.59 16.76 -5.86
C LEU A 585 -8.68 18.29 -6.02
N LYS A 586 -9.85 18.83 -6.36
CA LYS A 586 -10.03 20.27 -6.61
C LYS A 586 -10.03 21.14 -5.36
N LYS A 587 -10.04 20.56 -4.15
CA LYS A 587 -9.99 21.29 -2.87
C LYS A 587 -8.57 21.50 -2.32
N LYS A 588 -7.54 20.84 -2.90
CA LYS A 588 -6.15 20.88 -2.41
C LYS A 588 -5.22 21.85 -3.18
N GLN A 589 -5.76 22.70 -4.06
CA GLN A 589 -5.05 23.77 -4.78
C GLN A 589 -5.52 25.18 -4.38
N ARG A 590 -5.98 25.35 -3.13
CA ARG A 590 -6.26 26.66 -2.51
C ARG A 590 -5.78 26.68 -1.05
N TYR A 591 -4.52 26.33 -0.83
CA TYR A 591 -3.69 26.72 0.33
C TYR A 591 -2.26 26.22 0.10
N ASN A 592 -1.51 27.01 -0.68
CA ASN A 592 -0.06 27.14 -0.79
C ASN A 592 0.19 28.36 -1.69
#